data_AF-A0A7C1UP46-F1
#
_entry.id   AF-A0A7C1UP46-F1
#
_cell.length_a   1.000
_cell.length_b   1.000
_cell.length_c   1.000
_cell.angle_alpha   90.00
_cell.angle_beta   90.00
_cell.angle_gamma   90.00
#
_symmetry.space_group_name_H-M   'P 1'
#
loop_
_entity.id
_entity.type
_entity.pdbx_description
1 polymer ?
#
loop_
_entity_poly.entity_id
_entity_poly.type
_entity_poly.pdbx_seq_one_letter_code
_entity_poly.pdbx_strand_id
1 'polypeptide(L)' 'MEAKVAVIMGSDSDLDIMVEAVKVLNDFGVDWEILVSSAHRSP' A
#
# COMPACT_ATOMS: atom_id res chain seq x y z
N MET A 1 16.72 -2.09 -2.68
CA MET A 1 16.45 -2.01 -1.24
C MET A 1 15.20 -2.81 -0.97
N GLU A 2 15.10 -3.39 0.22
CA GLU A 2 13.91 -4.11 0.68
C GLU A 2 12.88 -3.07 1.17
N ALA A 3 11.60 -3.25 0.82
CA ALA A 3 10.55 -2.34 1.24
C ALA A 3 10.40 -2.37 2.77
N LYS A 4 10.36 -1.19 3.40
CA LYS A 4 10.20 -1.08 4.86
C LYS A 4 8.74 -1.10 5.29
N VAL A 5 7.83 -0.76 4.37
CA VAL A 5 6.39 -0.66 4.61
C VAL A 5 5.65 -1.37 3.48
N ALA A 6 4.76 -2.31 3.85
CA ALA A 6 3.79 -2.89 2.93
C ALA A 6 2.44 -2.18 3.09
N VAL A 7 1.94 -1.61 1.99
CA VAL A 7 0.63 -0.97 1.93
C VAL A 7 -0.35 -1.97 1.35
N ILE A 8 -1.19 -2.55 2.21
CA ILE A 8 -2.14 -3.61 1.83
C ILE A 8 -3.53 -3.03 1.71
N MET A 9 -4.22 -3.33 0.62
CA MET A 9 -5.62 -2.93 0.37
C MET A 9 -6.48 -4.11 -0.07
N GLY A 10 -7.78 -4.04 0.22
CA GLY A 10 -8.72 -5.14 -0.03
C GLY A 10 -9.22 -5.19 -1.48
N SER A 11 -9.23 -4.06 -2.18
CA SER A 11 -9.60 -3.95 -3.59
C SER A 11 -8.75 -2.89 -4.29
N ASP A 12 -8.64 -3.02 -5.60
CA ASP A 12 -8.17 -1.98 -6.53
C ASP A 12 -8.95 -0.65 -6.40
N SER A 13 -10.24 -0.69 -6.09
CA SER A 13 -11.05 0.52 -5.84
C SER A 13 -10.56 1.37 -4.66
N ASP A 14 -9.77 0.80 -3.74
CA ASP A 14 -9.21 1.52 -2.61
C ASP A 14 -7.98 2.35 -3.00
N LEU A 15 -7.42 2.14 -4.21
CA LEU A 15 -6.17 2.75 -4.64
C LEU A 15 -6.21 4.27 -4.57
N ASP A 16 -7.31 4.89 -4.99
CA ASP A 16 -7.48 6.35 -4.97
C ASP A 16 -7.34 6.94 -3.55
N ILE A 17 -7.74 6.18 -2.53
CA ILE A 17 -7.58 6.56 -1.11
C ILE A 17 -6.14 6.30 -0.65
N MET A 18 -5.58 5.15 -1.05
CA MET A 18 -4.25 4.70 -0.61
C MET A 18 -3.09 5.49 -1.22
N VAL A 19 -3.32 6.26 -2.30
CA VAL A 19 -2.36 7.19 -2.90
C VAL A 19 -1.82 8.20 -1.88
N GLU A 20 -2.64 8.69 -0.94
CA GLU A 20 -2.18 9.65 0.06
C GLU A 20 -1.16 9.03 1.04
N ALA A 21 -1.30 7.75 1.36
CA ALA A 21 -0.34 7.05 2.22
C ALA A 21 1.04 6.93 1.56
N VAL A 22 1.09 6.54 0.28
CA VAL A 22 2.37 6.40 -0.44
C VAL A 22 3.03 7.74 -0.75
N LYS A 23 2.26 8.82 -0.96
CA LYS A 23 2.82 10.18 -1.06
C LYS A 23 3.61 10.54 0.19
N VAL A 24 3.02 10.32 1.37
CA VAL A 24 3.69 10.58 2.65
C VAL A 24 4.97 9.74 2.78
N LEU A 25 4.94 8.46 2.44
CA LEU A 25 6.13 7.60 2.48
C LEU A 25 7.24 8.08 1.53
N ASN A 26 6.87 8.54 0.33
CA ASN A 26 7.82 9.13 -0.63
C ASN A 26 8.45 10.43 -0.09
N ASP A 27 7.65 11.31 0.52
CA ASP A 27 8.14 12.58 1.08
C ASP A 27 9.15 12.35 2.21
N PHE A 28 8.98 11.26 2.97
CA PHE A 28 9.93 10.84 4.01
C PHE A 28 11.09 9.98 3.48
N GLY A 29 11.12 9.64 2.19
CA GLY A 29 12.14 8.77 1.60
C GLY A 29 12.12 7.34 2.15
N VAL A 30 10.95 6.82 2.50
CA VAL A 30 10.75 5.47 3.02
C VAL A 30 10.36 4.54 1.87
N ASP A 31 11.16 3.51 1.62
CA ASP A 31 10.84 2.49 0.62
C ASP A 31 9.57 1.71 1.00
N TRP A 32 8.67 1.55 0.04
CA TRP A 32 7.35 0.92 0.23
C TRP A 32 6.97 0.03 -0.96
N GLU A 33 5.99 -0.84 -0.73
CA GLU A 33 5.33 -1.62 -1.77
C GLU A 33 3.80 -1.63 -1.57
N ILE A 34 3.06 -1.90 -2.64
CA ILE A 34 1.59 -2.02 -2.60
C ILE A 34 1.20 -3.47 -2.91
N LEU A 35 0.28 -4.01 -2.12
CA LEU A 35 -0.36 -5.31 -2.37
C LEU A 35 -1.88 -5.21 -2.29
N VAL A 36 -2.57 -5.79 -3.27
CA VAL A 36 -4.02 -6.01 -3.20
C VAL A 36 -4.25 -7.40 -2.62
N SER A 37 -4.71 -7.47 -1.37
CA SER A 37 -5.03 -8.72 -0.68
C SER A 37 -6.26 -8.53 0.20
N SER A 38 -7.28 -9.35 -0.04
CA SER A 38 -8.56 -9.28 0.68
C SER A 38 -8.63 -10.38 1.73
N ALA A 39 -8.69 -10.00 3.01
CA ALA A 39 -8.86 -10.95 4.10
C ALA A 39 -10.10 -11.86 3.95
N HIS A 40 -11.17 -11.36 3.32
CA HIS A 40 -12.41 -12.12 3.14
C HIS A 40 -12.43 -12.99 1.88
N ARG A 41 -11.69 -12.63 0.82
CA ARG A 41 -11.73 -13.31 -0.48
C ARG A 41 -10.49 -14.15 -0.76
N SER A 42 -9.38 -13.90 -0.06
CA SER A 42 -8.08 -14.53 -0.28
C SER A 42 -7.28 -14.59 1.04
N PRO A 43 -7.60 -15.54 1.93
CA PRO A 43 -6.94 -15.71 3.24
C PRO A 43 -5.53 -16.32 3.14
#